data_AF-A0AAX2IZ90-F1
#
_entry.id   AF-A0AAX2IZ90-F1
#
_cell.length_a   1.000
_cell.length_b   1.000
_cell.length_c   1.000
_cell.angle_alpha   90.00
_cell.angle_beta   90.00
_cell.angle_gamma   90.00
#
_symmetry.space_group_name_H-M   'P 1'
#
loop_
_entity.id
_entity.type
_entity.pdbx_description
1 polymer ?
#
loop_
_entity_poly.entity_id
_entity_poly.type
_entity_poly.pdbx_seq_one_letter_code
_entity_poly.pdbx_strand_id
1 'polypeptide(L)'
;MNILKAQQDMKVKVNVLRIPANEREANIVAVYAILINKDLMGNIDHIPNIIWQIKSIIENINLDDDDDIAKSICSIKEKIKNSNENCTNKNIMDFLNAFSKNSDLTFRQIRHELAQCNSEMKKILDAYD
;
A
#
# COMPACT_ATOMS: atom_id res chain seq x y z
N MET A 1 8.43 19.81 -14.91
CA MET A 1 7.37 19.21 -14.06
C MET A 1 6.44 18.41 -14.96
N ASN A 2 6.24 17.12 -14.72
CA ASN A 2 5.37 16.28 -15.56
C ASN A 2 3.91 16.52 -15.16
N ILE A 3 3.12 17.14 -16.04
CA ILE A 3 1.72 17.53 -15.78
C ILE A 3 0.86 16.33 -15.36
N LEU A 4 1.11 15.15 -15.94
CA LEU A 4 0.38 13.92 -15.62
C LEU A 4 0.65 13.44 -14.19
N LYS A 5 1.89 13.59 -13.70
CA LYS A 5 2.25 13.23 -12.32
C LYS A 5 1.55 14.16 -11.32
N ALA A 6 1.59 15.47 -11.57
CA ALA A 6 0.92 16.46 -10.71
C ALA A 6 -0.61 16.25 -10.63
N GLN A 7 -1.25 15.88 -11.75
CA GLN A 7 -2.68 15.54 -11.76
C GLN A 7 -2.99 14.28 -10.95
N GLN A 8 -2.14 13.25 -11.05
CA GLN A 8 -2.29 12.03 -10.27
C GLN A 8 -2.11 12.30 -8.77
N ASP A 9 -1.08 13.05 -8.38
CA ASP A 9 -0.79 13.40 -6.99
C ASP A 9 -1.96 14.18 -6.37
N MET A 10 -2.51 15.15 -7.10
CA MET A 10 -3.68 15.92 -6.65
C MET A 10 -4.92 15.02 -6.51
N LYS A 11 -5.13 14.06 -7.42
CA LYS A 11 -6.25 13.12 -7.34
C LYS A 11 -6.14 12.21 -6.11
N VAL A 12 -4.96 11.66 -5.83
CA VAL A 12 -4.71 10.84 -4.63
C VAL A 12 -4.98 11.65 -3.37
N LYS A 13 -4.44 12.88 -3.27
CA LYS A 13 -4.68 13.79 -2.14
C LYS A 13 -6.17 14.03 -1.88
N VAL A 14 -6.94 14.37 -2.92
CA VAL A 14 -8.40 14.58 -2.79
C VAL A 14 -9.11 13.32 -2.29
N ASN A 15 -8.69 12.14 -2.73
CA ASN A 15 -9.30 10.88 -2.28
C ASN A 15 -8.94 10.54 -0.83
N VAL A 16 -7.72 10.82 -0.39
CA VAL A 16 -7.29 10.66 1.01
C VAL A 16 -8.10 11.57 1.94
N LEU A 17 -8.28 12.85 1.57
CA LEU A 17 -9.03 13.84 2.35
C LEU A 17 -10.50 13.48 2.57
N ARG A 18 -11.09 12.64 1.70
CA ARG A 18 -12.48 12.16 1.82
C ARG A 18 -12.65 11.08 2.88
N ILE A 19 -11.57 10.48 3.36
CA ILE A 19 -11.60 9.43 4.37
C ILE A 19 -11.44 10.09 5.75
N PRO A 20 -12.21 9.70 6.78
CA PRO A 20 -11.99 10.16 8.15
C PRO A 20 -10.59 9.80 8.69
N ALA A 21 -9.99 10.64 9.54
CA ALA A 21 -8.61 10.43 10.02
C ALA A 21 -8.41 9.06 10.71
N ASN A 22 -9.34 8.66 11.57
CA ASN A 22 -9.34 7.34 12.22
C ASN A 22 -9.40 6.19 11.21
N GLU A 23 -10.17 6.33 10.13
CA GLU A 23 -10.20 5.34 9.06
C GLU A 23 -8.90 5.33 8.26
N ARG A 24 -8.25 6.48 8.02
CA ARG A 24 -6.94 6.54 7.32
C ARG A 24 -5.90 5.72 8.07
N GLU A 25 -5.77 5.97 9.37
CA GLU A 25 -4.86 5.23 10.25
C GLU A 25 -5.15 3.72 10.22
N ALA A 26 -6.40 3.32 10.48
CA ALA A 26 -6.78 1.91 10.50
C ALA A 26 -6.45 1.21 9.16
N ASN A 27 -6.70 1.88 8.02
CA ASN A 27 -6.38 1.35 6.70
C ASN A 27 -4.87 1.21 6.47
N ILE A 28 -4.05 2.17 6.91
CA ILE A 28 -2.59 2.12 6.79
C ILE A 28 -2.03 0.98 7.65
N VAL A 29 -2.47 0.89 8.91
CA VAL A 29 -2.01 -0.14 9.85
C VAL A 29 -2.40 -1.54 9.36
N ALA A 30 -3.62 -1.72 8.83
CA ALA A 30 -4.05 -3.00 8.28
C ALA A 30 -3.18 -3.45 7.09
N VAL A 31 -2.86 -2.54 6.17
CA VAL A 31 -1.96 -2.83 5.03
C VAL A 31 -0.54 -3.14 5.51
N TYR A 32 -0.07 -2.44 6.55
CA TYR A 32 1.23 -2.72 7.18
C TYR A 32 1.27 -4.10 7.85
N ALA A 33 0.18 -4.54 8.49
CA ALA A 33 0.07 -5.86 9.12
C ALA A 33 0.31 -7.00 8.12
N ILE A 34 -0.17 -6.83 6.88
CA ILE A 34 0.10 -7.78 5.79
C ILE A 34 1.60 -7.83 5.43
N LEU A 35 2.28 -6.68 5.38
CA LEU A 35 3.70 -6.59 5.05
C LEU A 35 4.62 -7.24 6.07
N ILE A 36 4.25 -7.23 7.34
CA ILE A 36 5.06 -7.84 8.41
C ILE A 36 4.69 -9.29 8.70
N ASN A 37 3.64 -9.81 8.07
CA ASN A 37 3.25 -11.20 8.21
C ASN A 37 4.21 -12.12 7.43
N LYS A 38 5.02 -12.88 8.18
CA LYS A 38 6.06 -13.77 7.62
C LYS A 38 5.49 -14.94 6.83
N ASP A 39 4.28 -15.40 7.17
CA ASP A 39 3.63 -16.50 6.46
C ASP A 39 3.13 -16.06 5.07
N LEU A 40 2.77 -14.78 4.93
CA LEU A 40 2.36 -14.20 3.66
C LEU A 40 3.56 -13.73 2.82
N MET A 41 4.46 -12.95 3.41
CA MET A 41 5.56 -12.29 2.69
C MET A 41 6.83 -13.14 2.60
N GLY A 42 6.94 -14.18 3.41
CA GLY A 42 8.16 -14.98 3.56
C GLY A 42 9.08 -14.46 4.65
N ASN A 43 10.13 -15.23 4.94
CA ASN A 43 11.16 -14.84 5.91
C ASN A 43 12.12 -13.80 5.32
N ILE A 44 12.74 -13.01 6.21
CA ILE A 44 13.66 -11.89 5.89
C ILE A 44 14.68 -12.23 4.79
N ASP A 45 15.22 -13.45 4.79
CA ASP A 45 16.26 -13.87 3.84
C ASP A 45 15.79 -13.95 2.38
N HIS A 46 14.48 -13.95 2.13
CA HIS A 46 13.89 -14.15 0.81
C HIS A 46 12.85 -13.08 0.43
N ILE A 47 12.70 -12.01 1.22
CA ILE A 47 11.78 -10.92 0.90
C ILE A 47 12.42 -10.02 -0.18
N PRO A 48 11.72 -9.78 -1.31
CA PRO A 48 12.18 -8.84 -2.34
C PRO A 48 12.46 -7.45 -1.76
N ASN A 49 13.50 -6.78 -2.26
CA ASN A 49 13.90 -5.47 -1.78
C ASN A 49 12.81 -4.41 -2.02
N ILE A 50 11.96 -4.56 -3.04
CA ILE A 50 10.78 -3.71 -3.22
C ILE A 50 9.84 -3.75 -1.99
N ILE A 51 9.65 -4.92 -1.36
CA ILE A 51 8.81 -5.06 -0.17
C ILE A 51 9.43 -4.33 1.03
N TRP A 52 10.75 -4.41 1.20
CA TRP A 52 11.47 -3.65 2.22
C TRP A 52 11.30 -2.14 2.05
N GLN A 53 11.38 -1.65 0.81
CA GLN A 53 11.20 -0.22 0.54
C GLN A 53 9.79 0.25 0.82
N ILE A 54 8.77 -0.55 0.48
CA ILE A 54 7.37 -0.23 0.79
C ILE A 54 7.15 -0.22 2.30
N LYS A 55 7.65 -1.24 3.01
CA LYS A 55 7.60 -1.32 4.46
C LYS A 55 8.19 -0.07 5.11
N SER A 56 9.40 0.31 4.68
CA SER A 56 10.07 1.52 5.17
C SER A 56 9.28 2.79 4.88
N ILE A 57 8.61 2.92 3.72
CA ILE A 57 7.75 4.07 3.47
C ILE A 57 6.59 4.09 4.45
N ILE A 58 5.87 2.99 4.61
CA ILE A 58 4.66 2.93 5.44
C ILE A 58 4.98 3.19 6.92
N GLU A 59 6.10 2.67 7.43
CA GLU A 59 6.55 2.91 8.81
C GLU A 59 6.85 4.38 9.13
N ASN A 60 7.17 5.17 8.11
CA ASN A 60 7.58 6.57 8.28
C ASN A 60 6.50 7.57 7.84
N ILE A 61 5.29 7.10 7.52
CA ILE A 61 4.16 7.98 7.18
C ILE A 61 3.78 8.80 8.42
N ASN A 62 3.73 10.12 8.26
CA ASN A 62 3.05 10.98 9.21
C ASN A 62 1.53 10.84 9.04
N LEU A 63 0.89 10.14 9.96
CA LEU A 63 -0.54 9.83 9.91
C LEU A 63 -1.45 11.07 10.07
N ASP A 64 -0.91 12.16 10.62
CA ASP A 64 -1.63 13.43 10.79
C ASP A 64 -1.51 14.35 9.55
N ASP A 65 -0.70 13.97 8.55
CA ASP A 65 -0.47 14.75 7.34
C ASP A 65 -0.99 14.03 6.09
N ASP A 66 -2.14 14.48 5.60
CA ASP A 66 -2.78 13.96 4.38
C ASP A 66 -1.90 14.09 3.13
N ASP A 67 -1.04 15.11 3.08
CA ASP A 67 -0.09 15.26 1.99
C ASP A 67 1.00 14.21 2.05
N ASP A 68 1.43 13.85 3.25
CA ASP A 68 2.44 12.81 3.44
C ASP A 68 1.88 11.42 3.13
N ILE A 69 0.64 11.11 3.53
CA ILE A 69 -0.07 9.89 3.15
C ILE A 69 -0.16 9.78 1.61
N ALA A 70 -0.62 10.85 0.95
CA ALA A 70 -0.77 10.87 -0.50
C ALA A 70 0.58 10.71 -1.24
N LYS A 71 1.62 11.44 -0.79
CA LYS A 71 2.98 11.33 -1.34
C LYS A 71 3.56 9.93 -1.16
N SER A 72 3.31 9.30 -0.01
CA SER A 72 3.77 7.96 0.29
C SER A 72 3.14 6.92 -0.63
N ILE A 73 1.83 7.01 -0.89
CA ILE A 73 1.13 6.16 -1.86
C ILE A 73 1.76 6.31 -3.27
N CYS A 74 1.96 7.55 -3.72
CA CYS A 74 2.58 7.80 -5.02
C CYS A 74 4.02 7.27 -5.09
N SER A 75 4.79 7.44 -4.02
CA SER A 75 6.18 6.96 -3.92
C SER A 75 6.26 5.44 -3.99
N ILE A 76 5.36 4.73 -3.32
CA ILE A 76 5.24 3.26 -3.42
C ILE A 76 4.94 2.85 -4.86
N LYS A 77 3.94 3.48 -5.49
CA LYS A 77 3.57 3.16 -6.88
C LYS A 77 4.73 3.39 -7.87
N GLU A 78 5.50 4.46 -7.68
CA GLU A 78 6.68 4.73 -8.50
C GLU A 78 7.78 3.67 -8.28
N LYS A 79 8.03 3.27 -7.03
CA LYS A 79 8.98 2.19 -6.73
C LYS A 79 8.57 0.86 -7.35
N ILE A 80 7.29 0.51 -7.28
CA ILE A 80 6.77 -0.71 -7.90
C ILE A 80 6.96 -0.66 -9.42
N LYS A 81 6.58 0.45 -10.06
CA LYS A 81 6.72 0.63 -11.51
C LYS A 81 8.19 0.55 -11.99
N ASN A 82 9.11 1.07 -11.18
CA ASN A 82 10.54 1.09 -11.50
C ASN A 82 11.29 -0.15 -11.01
N SER A 83 10.60 -1.07 -10.33
CA SER A 83 11.19 -2.32 -9.87
C SER A 83 11.35 -3.28 -11.04
N ASN A 84 12.55 -3.84 -11.18
CA ASN A 84 12.83 -4.95 -12.09
C ASN A 84 12.86 -6.30 -11.34
N GLU A 85 12.43 -6.33 -10.07
CA GLU A 85 12.47 -7.54 -9.25
C GLU A 85 11.38 -8.53 -9.69
N ASN A 86 11.78 -9.74 -10.06
CA ASN A 86 10.84 -10.80 -10.43
C ASN A 86 10.37 -11.54 -9.18
N CYS A 87 9.16 -11.21 -8.71
CA CYS A 87 8.56 -11.83 -7.53
C CYS A 87 7.76 -13.07 -7.93
N THR A 88 8.11 -14.24 -7.40
CA THR A 88 7.39 -15.51 -7.65
C THR A 88 6.35 -15.84 -6.59
N ASN A 89 6.44 -15.26 -5.40
CA ASN A 89 5.45 -15.42 -4.34
C ASN A 89 4.14 -14.73 -4.72
N LYS A 90 3.05 -15.51 -4.81
CA LYS A 90 1.72 -15.03 -5.16
C LYS A 90 1.20 -13.92 -4.24
N ASN A 91 1.42 -14.03 -2.93
CA ASN A 91 0.98 -13.02 -1.96
C ASN A 91 1.70 -11.69 -2.17
N ILE A 92 3.00 -11.74 -2.45
CA ILE A 92 3.78 -10.55 -2.81
C ILE A 92 3.25 -9.94 -4.12
N MET A 93 3.02 -10.75 -5.15
CA MET A 93 2.48 -10.26 -6.42
C MET A 93 1.10 -9.60 -6.24
N ASP A 94 0.20 -10.27 -5.51
CA ASP A 94 -1.13 -9.76 -5.19
C ASP A 94 -1.03 -8.43 -4.41
N PHE A 95 -0.08 -8.33 -3.47
CA PHE A 95 0.19 -7.10 -2.74
C PHE A 95 0.65 -5.95 -3.63
N LEU A 96 1.65 -6.18 -4.48
CA LEU A 96 2.16 -5.16 -5.41
C LEU A 96 1.09 -4.73 -6.42
N ASN A 97 0.25 -5.67 -6.87
CA ASN A 97 -0.84 -5.41 -7.81
C ASN A 97 -1.94 -4.52 -7.20
N ALA A 98 -2.19 -4.61 -5.89
CA ALA A 98 -3.19 -3.76 -5.21
C ALA A 98 -2.89 -2.26 -5.36
N PHE A 99 -1.61 -1.87 -5.49
CA PHE A 99 -1.20 -0.48 -5.73
C PHE A 99 -1.40 0.00 -7.17
N SER A 100 -1.68 -0.92 -8.10
CA SER A 100 -1.75 -0.63 -9.54
C SER A 100 -3.17 -0.66 -10.12
N LYS A 101 -4.13 -1.26 -9.42
CA LYS A 101 -5.48 -1.51 -9.95
C LYS A 101 -6.41 -0.29 -9.98
N ASN A 102 -6.32 0.60 -9.00
CA ASN A 102 -7.36 1.61 -8.78
C ASN A 102 -6.95 3.01 -9.23
N SER A 103 -7.86 3.67 -9.96
CA SER A 103 -7.70 5.08 -10.36
C SER A 103 -7.89 6.04 -9.18
N ASP A 104 -8.55 5.58 -8.11
CA ASP A 104 -8.81 6.30 -6.86
C ASP A 104 -7.99 5.69 -5.72
N LEU A 105 -6.67 5.69 -5.90
CA LEU A 105 -5.75 4.98 -5.03
C LEU A 105 -5.68 5.62 -3.63
N THR A 106 -6.16 4.90 -2.62
CA THR A 106 -5.92 5.17 -1.19
C THR A 106 -5.64 3.87 -0.45
N PHE A 107 -5.15 3.93 0.79
CA PHE A 107 -5.00 2.73 1.63
C PHE A 107 -6.31 1.98 1.88
N ARG A 108 -7.48 2.67 1.84
CA ARG A 108 -8.79 2.00 1.91
C ARG A 108 -9.05 1.12 0.69
N GLN A 109 -8.79 1.62 -0.51
CA GLN A 109 -8.94 0.84 -1.75
C GLN A 109 -7.89 -0.28 -1.80
N ILE A 110 -6.65 -0.01 -1.38
CA ILE A 110 -5.59 -1.04 -1.31
C ILE A 110 -6.02 -2.16 -0.36
N ARG A 111 -6.46 -1.83 0.86
CA ARG A 111 -7.00 -2.79 1.83
C ARG A 111 -8.16 -3.60 1.24
N HIS A 112 -9.10 -2.93 0.58
CA HIS A 112 -10.24 -3.60 -0.04
C HIS A 112 -9.78 -4.62 -1.11
N GLU A 113 -8.84 -4.25 -1.98
CA GLU A 113 -8.28 -5.15 -2.99
C GLU A 113 -7.58 -6.36 -2.37
N LEU A 114 -6.74 -6.14 -1.35
CA LEU A 114 -6.02 -7.20 -0.65
C LEU A 114 -6.97 -8.20 0.02
N ALA A 115 -8.09 -7.72 0.57
CA ALA A 115 -9.12 -8.57 1.17
C ALA A 115 -9.77 -9.53 0.16
N GLN A 116 -9.68 -9.24 -1.15
CA GLN A 116 -10.18 -10.13 -2.21
C GLN A 116 -9.13 -11.13 -2.70
N CYS A 117 -7.86 -10.98 -2.35
CA CYS A 117 -6.77 -11.81 -2.89
C CYS A 117 -6.77 -13.23 -2.31
N ASN A 118 -6.91 -13.36 -0.99
CA ASN A 118 -7.09 -14.65 -0.31
C ASN A 118 -7.68 -14.49 1.10
N SER A 119 -8.13 -15.61 1.66
CA SER A 119 -8.81 -15.66 2.97
C SER A 119 -7.92 -15.28 4.15
N GLU A 120 -6.61 -15.51 4.07
CA GLU A 120 -5.71 -15.22 5.19
C GLU A 120 -5.42 -13.72 5.28
N MET A 121 -5.16 -13.07 4.14
CA MET A 121 -5.10 -11.61 4.05
C MET A 121 -6.40 -10.99 4.55
N LYS A 122 -7.55 -11.52 4.11
CA LYS A 122 -8.86 -11.02 4.58
C LYS A 122 -8.98 -11.06 6.11
N LYS A 123 -8.63 -12.17 6.76
CA LYS A 123 -8.69 -12.27 8.24
C LYS A 123 -7.81 -11.24 8.94
N ILE A 124 -6.59 -11.02 8.44
CA ILE A 124 -5.67 -10.03 9.02
C ILE A 124 -6.26 -8.63 8.86
N LEU A 125 -6.82 -8.32 7.70
CA LEU A 125 -7.42 -7.02 7.43
C LEU A 125 -8.69 -6.79 8.25
N ASP A 126 -9.56 -7.78 8.40
CA ASP A 126 -10.80 -7.68 9.18
C ASP A 126 -10.54 -7.43 10.68
N ALA A 127 -9.31 -7.66 11.18
CA ALA A 127 -8.93 -7.38 12.57
C ALA A 127 -8.78 -5.89 12.91
N TYR A 128 -8.91 -5.01 11.91
CA TYR A 128 -8.77 -3.55 12.01
C TYR A 128 -10.07 -2.81 11.61
N ASP A 129 -11.20 -3.52 11.60
CA ASP A 129 -12.56 -2.96 11.49
C ASP A 129 -13.17 -2.75 12.89
#